data_AF-A0A7X8RMB2-F1
#
_entry.id   AF-A0A7X8RMB2-F1
#
_cell.length_a   1.000
_cell.length_b   1.000
_cell.length_c   1.000
_cell.angle_alpha   90.00
_cell.angle_beta   90.00
_cell.angle_gamma   90.00
#
_symmetry.space_group_name_H-M   'P 1'
#
loop_
_entity.id
_entity.type
_entity.pdbx_description
1 polymer ?
#
loop_
_entity_poly.entity_id
_entity_poly.type
_entity_poly.pdbx_seq_one_letter_code
_entity_poly.pdbx_strand_id
1 'polypeptide(L)'
;MIFRNEQREIEELEDDRFWDINPRTVTFFLMALALIVGTITFLSFYDGMKVKSQEEVANYVNEMNQLLIKSKHYSESVEHALKNGDVSPFSKEEEQEFRTLMITASKLSFPLNWEEHHEAAAGLITARYMFFYQYQQNVRLREEDIEKKLSELEKLEAVEKEVLLSSFDASGITYRESEEGKITFSIKTY
;
A
#
# COMPACT_ATOMS: atom_id res chain seq x y z
N MET A 1 22.99 43.77 -66.88
CA MET A 1 22.00 43.28 -65.89
C MET A 1 22.06 41.75 -65.89
N ILE A 2 22.96 41.15 -65.10
CA ILE A 2 22.98 39.72 -64.79
C ILE A 2 23.55 39.63 -63.37
N PHE A 3 22.68 39.65 -62.36
CA PHE A 3 23.01 39.45 -60.93
C PHE A 3 21.94 38.55 -60.29
N ARG A 4 21.49 37.52 -61.03
CA ARG A 4 20.41 36.63 -60.59
C ARG A 4 20.70 35.13 -60.74
N ASN A 5 21.94 34.77 -61.08
CA ASN A 5 22.36 33.36 -61.15
C ASN A 5 23.34 32.96 -60.04
N GLU A 6 24.26 33.83 -59.62
CA GLU A 6 25.22 33.48 -58.55
C GLU A 6 24.54 33.22 -57.19
N GLN A 7 23.47 33.95 -56.85
CA GLN A 7 22.75 33.71 -55.59
C GLN A 7 22.00 32.37 -55.56
N ARG A 8 21.53 31.85 -56.72
CA ARG A 8 20.88 30.53 -56.79
C ARG A 8 21.90 29.40 -56.75
N GLU A 9 23.05 29.56 -57.40
CA GLU A 9 24.13 28.57 -57.33
C GLU A 9 24.72 28.48 -55.92
N ILE A 10 24.78 29.58 -55.17
CA ILE A 10 25.28 29.57 -53.79
C ILE A 10 24.26 28.93 -52.82
N GLU A 11 22.96 29.16 -53.00
CA GLU A 11 21.89 28.49 -52.23
C GLU A 11 21.82 26.98 -52.51
N GLU A 12 21.90 26.55 -53.77
CA GLU A 12 21.88 25.12 -54.13
C GLU A 12 23.17 24.39 -53.67
N LEU A 13 24.32 25.07 -53.64
CA LEU A 13 25.58 24.52 -53.11
C LEU A 13 25.63 24.40 -51.57
N GLU A 14 24.84 25.16 -50.83
CA GLU A 14 24.73 25.01 -49.37
C GLU A 14 23.78 23.87 -48.98
N ASP A 15 22.74 23.62 -49.76
CA ASP A 15 21.75 22.56 -49.50
C ASP A 15 22.31 21.15 -49.79
N ASP A 16 23.11 20.99 -50.86
CA ASP A 16 23.77 19.71 -51.18
C ASP A 16 24.84 19.32 -50.16
N ARG A 17 25.50 20.30 -49.52
CA ARG A 17 26.54 20.05 -48.51
C ARG A 17 25.99 19.69 -47.13
N PHE A 18 24.72 19.96 -46.86
CA PHE A 18 24.06 19.49 -45.64
C PHE A 18 23.86 17.96 -45.64
N TRP A 19 23.77 17.35 -46.82
CA TRP A 19 23.65 15.89 -46.98
C TRP A 19 24.98 15.16 -47.17
N ASP A 20 26.09 15.89 -47.35
CA ASP A 20 27.46 15.37 -47.32
C ASP A 20 27.97 15.04 -45.89
N ILE A 21 27.05 14.91 -44.93
CA ILE A 21 27.38 14.36 -43.62
C ILE A 21 27.67 12.88 -43.81
N ASN A 22 28.91 12.47 -43.53
CA ASN A 22 29.34 11.08 -43.55
C ASN A 22 28.22 10.18 -42.97
N PRO A 23 27.65 9.22 -43.72
CA PRO A 23 26.50 8.44 -43.28
C PRO A 23 26.76 7.70 -41.95
N ARG A 24 28.03 7.46 -41.61
CA ARG A 24 28.44 6.95 -40.29
C ARG A 24 28.13 7.93 -39.15
N THR A 25 28.31 9.23 -39.36
CA THR A 25 28.02 10.29 -38.38
C THR A 25 26.52 10.41 -38.15
N VAL A 26 25.70 10.43 -39.21
CA VAL A 26 24.23 10.43 -39.09
C VAL A 26 23.74 9.18 -38.35
N THR A 27 24.26 8.00 -38.71
CA THR A 27 23.93 6.74 -38.04
C THR A 27 24.32 6.76 -36.56
N PHE A 28 25.50 7.30 -36.23
CA PHE A 28 25.94 7.46 -34.85
C PHE A 28 25.02 8.39 -34.04
N PHE A 29 24.62 9.52 -34.61
CA PHE A 29 23.65 10.43 -33.97
C PHE A 29 22.30 9.75 -33.74
N LEU A 30 21.78 9.00 -34.72
CA LEU A 30 20.54 8.26 -34.57
C LEU A 30 20.65 7.17 -33.49
N MET A 31 21.77 6.45 -33.42
CA MET A 31 22.02 5.47 -32.36
C MET A 31 22.09 6.13 -30.97
N ALA A 32 22.78 7.27 -30.86
CA ALA A 32 22.86 8.02 -29.60
C ALA A 32 21.47 8.53 -29.17
N LEU A 33 20.68 9.05 -30.11
CA LEU A 33 19.33 9.55 -29.85
C LEU A 33 18.38 8.41 -29.45
N ALA A 34 18.48 7.25 -30.11
CA ALA A 34 17.74 6.04 -29.73
C ALA A 34 18.11 5.55 -28.33
N LEU A 35 19.39 5.60 -27.94
CA LEU A 35 19.84 5.27 -26.58
C LEU A 35 19.27 6.25 -25.54
N ILE A 36 19.30 7.56 -25.82
CA ILE A 36 18.76 8.59 -24.92
C ILE A 36 17.25 8.39 -24.75
N VAL A 37 16.51 8.27 -25.86
CA VAL A 37 15.06 8.04 -25.82
C VAL A 37 14.74 6.74 -25.10
N GLY A 38 15.43 5.65 -25.42
CA GLY A 38 15.25 4.36 -24.74
C GLY A 38 15.47 4.45 -23.23
N THR A 39 16.49 5.19 -22.80
CA THR A 39 16.79 5.40 -21.37
C THR A 39 15.70 6.23 -20.69
N ILE A 40 15.27 7.34 -21.29
CA ILE A 40 14.20 8.20 -20.76
C ILE A 40 12.89 7.41 -20.68
N THR A 41 12.52 6.71 -21.74
CA THR A 41 11.32 5.88 -21.80
C THR A 41 11.35 4.81 -20.71
N PHE A 42 12.47 4.10 -20.54
CA PHE A 42 12.63 3.11 -19.48
C PHE A 42 12.46 3.72 -18.07
N LEU A 43 13.09 4.85 -17.80
CA LEU A 43 12.97 5.54 -16.51
C LEU A 43 11.52 6.00 -16.24
N SER A 44 10.82 6.52 -17.25
CA SER A 44 9.42 6.93 -17.14
C SER A 44 8.49 5.74 -16.85
N PHE A 45 8.68 4.61 -17.53
CA PHE A 45 7.91 3.40 -17.25
C PHE A 45 8.21 2.84 -15.85
N TYR A 46 9.49 2.84 -15.45
CA TYR A 46 9.89 2.39 -14.12
C TYR A 46 9.24 3.23 -13.02
N ASP A 47 9.24 4.56 -13.15
CA ASP A 47 8.59 5.45 -12.17
C ASP A 47 7.06 5.25 -12.15
N GLY A 48 6.43 5.07 -13.32
CA GLY A 48 5.00 4.76 -13.41
C GLY A 48 4.61 3.45 -12.72
N MET A 49 5.40 2.38 -12.92
CA MET A 49 5.18 1.10 -12.23
C MET A 49 5.34 1.24 -10.71
N LYS A 50 6.34 2.01 -10.27
CA LYS A 50 6.58 2.26 -8.85
C LYS A 50 5.42 3.01 -8.20
N VAL A 51 4.90 4.06 -8.85
CA VAL A 51 3.75 4.82 -8.34
C VAL A 51 2.51 3.93 -8.22
N LYS A 52 2.20 3.13 -9.25
CA LYS A 52 1.05 2.22 -9.19
C LYS A 52 1.16 1.22 -8.03
N SER A 53 2.35 0.67 -7.81
CA SER A 53 2.60 -0.23 -6.67
C SER A 53 2.40 0.48 -5.33
N GLN A 54 2.83 1.74 -5.21
CA GLN A 54 2.61 2.53 -3.99
C GLN A 54 1.13 2.84 -3.74
N GLU A 55 0.35 3.11 -4.79
CA GLU A 55 -1.11 3.28 -4.70
C GLU A 55 -1.81 2.01 -4.24
N GLU A 56 -1.43 0.85 -4.79
CA GLU A 56 -1.94 -0.45 -4.35
C GLU A 56 -1.67 -0.70 -2.86
N VAL A 57 -0.45 -0.39 -2.38
CA VAL A 57 -0.11 -0.47 -0.95
C VAL A 57 -0.95 0.50 -0.12
N ALA A 58 -1.09 1.76 -0.55
CA ALA A 58 -1.83 2.75 0.21
C ALA A 58 -3.32 2.38 0.36
N ASN A 59 -3.93 1.88 -0.70
CA ASN A 59 -5.31 1.40 -0.68
C ASN A 59 -5.46 0.22 0.27
N TYR A 60 -4.57 -0.78 0.15
CA TYR A 60 -4.57 -1.94 1.03
C TYR A 60 -4.42 -1.56 2.50
N VAL A 61 -3.41 -0.76 2.86
CA VAL A 61 -3.16 -0.34 4.24
C VAL A 61 -4.35 0.44 4.79
N ASN A 62 -4.93 1.35 4.00
CA ASN A 62 -6.09 2.11 4.42
C ASN A 62 -7.32 1.20 4.67
N GLU A 63 -7.62 0.29 3.74
CA GLU A 63 -8.75 -0.64 3.88
C GLU A 63 -8.56 -1.58 5.08
N MET A 64 -7.38 -2.19 5.23
CA MET A 64 -7.08 -3.08 6.35
C MET A 64 -7.13 -2.33 7.68
N ASN A 65 -6.58 -1.12 7.77
CA ASN A 65 -6.64 -0.29 8.96
C ASN A 65 -8.08 0.05 9.37
N GLN A 66 -8.97 0.33 8.40
CA GLN A 66 -10.39 0.54 8.72
C GLN A 66 -11.05 -0.72 9.30
N LEU A 67 -10.71 -1.91 8.81
CA LEU A 67 -11.20 -3.18 9.36
C LEU A 67 -10.65 -3.42 10.77
N LEU A 68 -9.37 -3.14 11.00
CA LEU A 68 -8.73 -3.25 12.31
C LEU A 68 -9.39 -2.32 13.33
N ILE A 69 -9.60 -1.04 13.00
CA ILE A 69 -10.27 -0.07 13.88
C ILE A 69 -11.69 -0.55 14.24
N LYS A 70 -12.48 -0.99 13.25
CA LYS A 70 -13.83 -1.50 13.49
C LYS A 70 -13.83 -2.74 14.36
N SER A 71 -12.91 -3.69 14.12
CA SER A 71 -12.79 -4.89 14.97
C SER A 71 -12.38 -4.56 16.40
N LYS A 72 -11.49 -3.56 16.59
CA LYS A 72 -11.02 -3.11 17.89
C LYS A 72 -12.16 -2.55 18.73
N HIS A 73 -13.05 -1.77 18.10
CA HIS A 73 -14.22 -1.22 18.77
C HIS A 73 -15.11 -2.28 19.44
N TYR A 74 -15.33 -3.42 18.78
CA TYR A 74 -16.09 -4.53 19.37
C TYR A 74 -15.35 -5.18 20.55
N SER A 75 -14.03 -5.41 20.44
CA SER A 75 -13.25 -5.96 21.56
C SER A 75 -13.20 -5.01 22.76
N GLU A 76 -13.05 -3.70 22.53
CA GLU A 76 -13.08 -2.68 23.59
C GLU A 76 -14.46 -2.60 24.25
N SER A 77 -15.53 -2.75 23.47
CA SER A 77 -16.90 -2.78 23.99
C SER A 77 -17.13 -4.00 24.89
N VAL A 78 -16.61 -5.17 24.50
CA VAL A 78 -16.65 -6.39 25.34
C VAL A 78 -15.86 -6.18 26.63
N GLU A 79 -14.64 -5.64 26.54
CA GLU A 79 -13.80 -5.34 27.71
C GLU A 79 -14.50 -4.37 28.67
N HIS A 80 -15.09 -3.29 28.14
CA HIS A 80 -15.83 -2.31 28.94
C HIS A 80 -17.04 -2.93 29.63
N ALA A 81 -17.82 -3.75 28.91
CA ALA A 81 -18.98 -4.47 29.48
C ALA A 81 -18.56 -5.41 30.62
N LEU A 82 -17.44 -6.13 30.44
CA LEU A 82 -16.89 -7.03 31.46
C LEU A 82 -16.38 -6.27 32.70
N LYS A 83 -15.66 -5.16 32.52
CA LYS A 83 -15.10 -4.35 33.62
C LYS A 83 -16.16 -3.63 34.43
N ASN A 84 -17.21 -3.12 33.78
CA ASN A 84 -18.25 -2.33 34.42
C ASN A 84 -19.46 -3.14 34.88
N GLY A 85 -19.49 -4.45 34.60
CA GLY A 85 -20.61 -5.33 34.93
C GLY A 85 -21.88 -5.03 34.13
N ASP A 86 -21.76 -4.27 33.04
CA ASP A 86 -22.85 -3.89 32.16
C ASP A 86 -23.00 -4.98 31.10
N VAL A 87 -23.55 -6.12 31.50
CA VAL A 87 -23.73 -7.30 30.65
C VAL A 87 -24.89 -7.05 29.68
N SER A 88 -24.71 -6.13 28.74
CA SER A 88 -25.62 -5.99 27.61
C SER A 88 -25.24 -7.03 26.56
N PRO A 89 -26.16 -7.95 26.19
CA PRO A 89 -25.91 -8.86 25.10
C PRO A 89 -25.86 -8.05 23.80
N PHE A 90 -24.83 -8.30 22.99
CA PHE A 90 -24.78 -7.78 21.62
C PHE A 90 -25.93 -8.36 20.80
N SER A 91 -26.49 -7.54 19.93
CA SER A 91 -27.51 -7.91 18.96
C SER A 91 -26.99 -8.94 17.96
N LYS A 92 -27.92 -9.62 17.27
CA LYS A 92 -27.54 -10.57 16.20
C LYS A 92 -26.95 -9.83 15.00
N GLU A 93 -27.43 -8.61 14.77
CA GLU A 93 -26.94 -7.71 13.74
C GLU A 93 -25.45 -7.38 13.95
N GLU A 94 -25.04 -7.05 15.17
CA GLU A 94 -23.63 -6.78 15.50
C GLU A 94 -22.73 -8.00 15.32
N GLU A 95 -23.20 -9.21 15.67
CA GLU A 95 -22.46 -10.45 15.41
C GLU A 95 -22.27 -10.69 13.91
N GLN A 96 -23.32 -10.47 13.13
CA GLN A 96 -23.27 -10.61 11.68
C GLN A 96 -22.37 -9.56 11.02
N GLU A 97 -22.38 -8.32 11.53
CA GLU A 97 -21.46 -7.25 11.12
C GLU A 97 -20.02 -7.65 11.38
N PHE A 98 -19.68 -8.10 12.60
CA PHE A 98 -18.31 -8.49 12.93
C PHE A 98 -17.87 -9.72 12.13
N ARG A 99 -18.75 -10.72 11.97
CA ARG A 99 -18.47 -11.87 11.11
C ARG A 99 -18.18 -11.43 9.67
N THR A 100 -18.90 -10.43 9.16
CA THR A 100 -18.65 -9.86 7.84
C THR A 100 -17.29 -9.17 7.77
N LEU A 101 -16.90 -8.40 8.81
CA LEU A 101 -15.56 -7.78 8.88
C LEU A 101 -14.45 -8.83 8.81
N MET A 102 -14.55 -9.92 9.56
CA MET A 102 -13.59 -11.02 9.54
C MET A 102 -13.49 -11.67 8.15
N ILE A 103 -14.62 -11.93 7.50
CA ILE A 103 -14.65 -12.52 6.16
C ILE A 103 -14.04 -11.55 5.13
N THR A 104 -14.35 -10.25 5.24
CA THR A 104 -13.80 -9.23 4.35
C THR A 104 -12.28 -9.10 4.54
N ALA A 105 -11.80 -9.09 5.78
CA ALA A 105 -10.36 -9.01 6.08
C ALA A 105 -9.59 -10.17 5.46
N SER A 106 -10.08 -11.41 5.60
CA SER A 106 -9.40 -12.59 5.04
C SER A 106 -9.36 -12.62 3.50
N LYS A 107 -10.31 -11.94 2.84
CA LYS A 107 -10.42 -11.87 1.37
C LYS A 107 -9.90 -10.57 0.78
N LEU A 108 -9.39 -9.66 1.61
CA LEU A 108 -8.86 -8.39 1.15
C LEU A 108 -7.71 -8.64 0.18
N SER A 109 -7.71 -7.96 -0.97
CA SER A 109 -6.60 -8.04 -1.92
C SER A 109 -5.38 -7.36 -1.31
N PHE A 110 -4.25 -8.05 -1.29
CA PHE A 110 -2.99 -7.52 -0.77
C PHE A 110 -1.90 -7.46 -1.86
N PRO A 111 -0.96 -6.50 -1.78
CA PRO A 111 0.20 -6.45 -2.66
C PRO A 111 1.12 -7.67 -2.48
N LEU A 112 1.87 -8.03 -3.52
CA LEU A 112 2.66 -9.29 -3.58
C LEU A 112 3.62 -9.52 -2.39
N ASN A 113 4.11 -8.45 -1.76
CA ASN A 113 5.07 -8.51 -0.64
C ASN A 113 4.44 -8.19 0.73
N TRP A 114 3.11 -8.23 0.83
CA TRP A 114 2.35 -7.84 2.03
C TRP A 114 1.55 -9.01 2.63
N GLU A 115 1.83 -10.24 2.20
CA GLU A 115 1.15 -11.46 2.67
C GLU A 115 1.30 -11.64 4.18
N GLU A 116 2.50 -11.46 4.74
CA GLU A 116 2.74 -11.62 6.18
C GLU A 116 1.90 -10.62 7.01
N HIS A 117 1.84 -9.35 6.57
CA HIS A 117 1.00 -8.36 7.23
C HIS A 117 -0.49 -8.72 7.11
N HIS A 118 -0.91 -9.19 5.93
CA HIS A 118 -2.28 -9.64 5.72
C HIS A 118 -2.67 -10.77 6.67
N GLU A 119 -1.80 -11.78 6.82
CA GLU A 119 -2.01 -12.89 7.74
C GLU A 119 -2.07 -12.43 9.20
N ALA A 120 -1.15 -11.55 9.62
CA ALA A 120 -1.12 -11.01 10.98
C ALA A 120 -2.38 -10.19 11.29
N ALA A 121 -2.78 -9.28 10.40
CA ALA A 121 -3.94 -8.42 10.58
C ALA A 121 -5.26 -9.20 10.53
N ALA A 122 -5.44 -10.10 9.55
CA ALA A 122 -6.62 -10.96 9.47
C ALA A 122 -6.70 -11.94 10.66
N GLY A 123 -5.55 -12.45 11.12
CA GLY A 123 -5.43 -13.27 12.32
C GLY A 123 -5.87 -12.52 13.58
N LEU A 124 -5.43 -11.27 13.76
CA LEU A 124 -5.85 -10.41 14.86
C LEU A 124 -7.37 -10.15 14.84
N ILE A 125 -7.94 -9.80 13.68
CA ILE A 125 -9.39 -9.59 13.53
C ILE A 125 -10.16 -10.88 13.89
N THR A 126 -9.66 -12.04 13.45
CA THR A 126 -10.25 -13.35 13.77
C THR A 126 -10.19 -13.64 15.28
N ALA A 127 -9.05 -13.34 15.93
CA ALA A 127 -8.90 -13.52 17.37
C ALA A 127 -9.88 -12.62 18.15
N ARG A 128 -10.05 -11.36 17.73
CA ARG A 128 -11.03 -10.42 18.31
C ARG A 128 -12.46 -10.94 18.12
N TYR A 129 -12.81 -11.46 16.94
CA TYR A 129 -14.13 -12.06 16.70
C TYR A 129 -14.37 -13.28 17.59
N MET A 130 -13.38 -14.16 17.76
CA MET A 130 -13.51 -15.32 18.65
C MET A 130 -13.72 -14.91 20.11
N PHE A 131 -13.03 -13.87 20.58
CA PHE A 131 -13.24 -13.32 21.92
C PHE A 131 -14.66 -12.76 22.08
N PHE A 132 -15.12 -11.96 21.11
CA PHE A 132 -16.49 -11.44 21.06
C PHE A 132 -17.54 -12.56 21.07
N TYR A 133 -17.35 -13.58 20.23
CA TYR A 133 -18.29 -14.70 20.11
C TYR A 133 -18.37 -15.51 21.41
N GLN A 134 -17.24 -15.76 22.07
CA GLN A 134 -17.21 -16.44 23.37
C GLN A 134 -17.97 -15.66 24.45
N TYR A 135 -17.82 -14.34 24.47
CA TYR A 135 -18.59 -13.46 25.35
C TYR A 135 -20.11 -13.57 25.08
N GLN A 136 -20.53 -13.48 23.82
CA GLN A 136 -21.94 -13.53 23.44
C GLN A 136 -22.62 -14.88 23.75
N GLN A 137 -21.87 -15.98 23.69
CA GLN A 137 -22.36 -17.32 24.06
C GLN A 137 -22.57 -17.51 25.57
N ASN A 138 -22.45 -16.46 26.39
CA ASN A 138 -22.57 -16.52 27.85
C ASN A 138 -21.66 -17.58 28.48
N VAL A 139 -20.52 -17.88 27.85
CA VAL A 139 -19.48 -18.66 28.51
C VAL A 139 -19.03 -17.79 29.67
N ARG A 140 -19.29 -18.24 30.91
CA ARG A 140 -18.76 -17.59 32.12
C ARG A 140 -17.23 -17.70 32.07
N LEU A 141 -16.59 -16.77 31.38
CA LEU A 141 -15.16 -16.58 31.44
C LEU A 141 -14.86 -16.09 32.85
N ARG A 142 -13.93 -16.77 33.53
CA ARG A 142 -13.41 -16.25 34.80
C ARG A 142 -12.58 -15.02 34.49
N GLU A 143 -12.45 -14.13 35.47
CA GLU A 143 -11.66 -12.89 35.34
C GLU A 143 -10.24 -13.17 34.82
N GLU A 144 -9.58 -14.21 35.35
CA GLU A 144 -8.26 -14.67 34.88
C GLU A 144 -8.25 -15.08 33.39
N ASP A 145 -9.32 -15.70 32.90
CA ASP A 145 -9.45 -16.13 31.49
C ASP A 145 -9.64 -14.91 30.56
N ILE A 146 -10.32 -13.87 31.04
CA ILE A 146 -10.53 -12.60 30.33
C ILE A 146 -9.21 -11.84 30.22
N GLU A 147 -8.50 -11.64 31.33
CA GLU A 147 -7.21 -10.95 31.33
C GLU A 147 -6.20 -11.64 30.41
N LYS A 148 -6.17 -12.98 30.43
CA LYS A 148 -5.34 -13.76 29.52
C LYS A 148 -5.69 -13.50 28.06
N LYS A 149 -6.98 -13.48 27.72
CA LYS A 149 -7.44 -13.22 26.34
C LYS A 149 -7.11 -11.81 25.87
N LEU A 150 -7.28 -10.80 26.73
CA LEU A 150 -6.90 -9.43 26.42
C LEU A 150 -5.39 -9.30 26.22
N SER A 151 -4.58 -9.91 27.09
CA SER A 151 -3.12 -9.95 26.93
C SER A 151 -2.68 -10.68 25.65
N GLU A 152 -3.38 -11.75 25.26
CA GLU A 152 -3.15 -12.42 23.97
C GLU A 152 -3.46 -11.48 22.79
N LEU A 153 -4.55 -10.72 22.84
CA LEU A 153 -4.90 -9.74 21.81
C LEU A 153 -3.89 -8.59 21.71
N GLU A 154 -3.41 -8.06 22.85
CA GLU A 154 -2.35 -7.04 22.88
C GLU A 154 -1.05 -7.52 22.24
N LYS A 155 -0.66 -8.78 22.50
CA LYS A 155 0.51 -9.39 21.86
C LYS A 155 0.35 -9.51 20.35
N LEU A 156 -0.84 -9.91 19.90
CA LEU A 156 -1.13 -9.99 18.45
C LEU A 156 -1.14 -8.60 17.80
N GLU A 157 -1.61 -7.56 18.50
CA GLU A 157 -1.55 -6.17 18.03
C GLU A 157 -0.10 -5.67 17.92
N ALA A 158 0.78 -6.05 18.87
CA ALA A 158 2.20 -5.74 18.78
C ALA A 158 2.89 -6.46 17.60
N VAL A 159 2.56 -7.73 17.36
CA VAL A 159 3.08 -8.51 16.22
C VAL A 159 2.60 -7.91 14.90
N GLU A 160 1.32 -7.58 14.77
CA GLU A 160 0.77 -6.94 13.57
C GLU A 160 1.49 -5.62 13.26
N LYS A 161 1.71 -4.79 14.28
CA LYS A 161 2.47 -3.54 14.13
C LYS A 161 3.91 -3.78 13.68
N GLU A 162 4.61 -4.75 14.26
CA GLU A 162 6.00 -5.07 13.87
C GLU A 162 6.07 -5.51 12.39
N VAL A 163 5.14 -6.37 11.98
CA VAL A 163 5.06 -6.85 10.58
C VAL A 163 4.65 -5.73 9.62
N LEU A 164 3.79 -4.80 10.03
CA LEU A 164 3.45 -3.60 9.27
C LEU A 164 4.68 -2.76 8.97
N LEU A 165 5.50 -2.47 9.99
CA LEU A 165 6.73 -1.68 9.84
C LEU A 165 7.75 -2.39 8.94
N SER A 166 7.95 -3.69 9.16
CA SER A 166 8.80 -4.52 8.30
C SER A 166 8.34 -4.52 6.84
N SER A 167 7.03 -4.55 6.60
CA SER A 167 6.45 -4.51 5.25
C SER A 167 6.67 -3.17 4.56
N PHE A 168 6.62 -2.06 5.30
CA PHE A 168 6.98 -0.74 4.78
C PHE A 168 8.47 -0.66 4.40
N ASP A 169 9.36 -1.16 5.25
CA ASP A 169 10.80 -1.21 4.99
C ASP A 169 11.12 -2.05 3.75
N ALA A 170 10.54 -3.26 3.65
CA ALA A 170 10.71 -4.15 2.50
C ALA A 170 10.18 -3.55 1.20
N SER A 171 9.12 -2.74 1.28
CA SER A 171 8.53 -2.05 0.12
C SER A 171 9.24 -0.74 -0.25
N GLY A 172 10.22 -0.31 0.54
CA GLY A 172 10.93 0.96 0.34
C GLY A 172 10.00 2.18 0.45
N ILE A 173 8.91 2.07 1.21
CA ILE A 173 7.97 3.16 1.45
C ILE A 173 8.38 3.86 2.74
N THR A 174 8.68 5.16 2.65
CA THR A 174 9.06 5.95 3.82
C THR A 174 7.83 6.22 4.69
N TYR A 175 7.99 5.95 5.99
CA TYR A 175 6.97 6.23 7.00
C TYR A 175 7.57 7.06 8.15
N ARG A 176 6.68 7.61 8.98
CA ARG A 176 6.99 8.30 10.25
C ARG A 176 6.08 7.77 11.33
N GLU A 177 6.66 7.46 12.48
CA GLU A 177 5.94 7.12 13.70
C GLU A 177 5.91 8.36 14.62
N SER A 178 4.73 8.71 15.13
CA SER A 178 4.60 9.77 16.14
C SER A 178 4.89 9.24 17.55
N GLU A 179 5.08 10.16 18.51
CA GLU A 179 5.22 9.81 19.95
C GLU A 179 3.99 9.04 20.50
N GLU A 180 2.82 9.22 19.88
CA GLU A 180 1.58 8.51 20.21
C GLU A 180 1.46 7.14 19.50
N GLY A 181 2.49 6.70 18.78
CA GLY A 181 2.50 5.44 18.04
C GLY A 181 1.70 5.48 16.73
N LYS A 182 1.31 6.66 16.24
CA LYS A 182 0.62 6.81 14.95
C LYS A 182 1.61 6.68 13.81
N ILE A 183 1.38 5.72 12.93
CA ILE A 183 2.17 5.51 11.71
C ILE A 183 1.56 6.33 10.58
N THR A 184 2.38 7.16 9.94
CA THR A 184 2.00 7.96 8.76
C THR A 184 2.97 7.70 7.63
N PHE A 185 2.46 7.50 6.43
CA PHE A 185 3.25 7.34 5.22
C PHE A 185 2.70 8.25 4.13
N SER A 186 3.49 8.52 3.11
CA SER A 186 3.08 9.34 1.97
C SER A 186 3.53 8.67 0.69
N ILE A 187 2.62 8.57 -0.26
CA ILE A 187 2.89 8.00 -1.58
C ILE A 187 2.87 9.10 -2.63
N LYS A 188 3.63 8.90 -3.71
CA LYS A 188 3.53 9.72 -4.91
C LYS A 188 2.38 9.16 -5.75
N THR A 189 1.52 10.04 -6.27
CA THR A 189 0.40 9.72 -7.17
C THR A 189 0.42 10.70 -8.35
N TYR A 190 -0.21 10.35 -9.47
CA TYR A 190 -0.21 11.11 -10.74
C TYR A 190 -1.59 11.59 -11.14
#